data_AF-A0A9E3MVI9-F1
#
_entry.id   AF-A0A9E3MVI9-F1
#
_cell.length_a   1.000
_cell.length_b   1.000
_cell.length_c   1.000
_cell.angle_alpha   90.00
_cell.angle_beta   90.00
_cell.angle_gamma   90.00
#
_symmetry.space_group_name_H-M   'P 1'
#
loop_
_entity.id
_entity.type
_entity.pdbx_description
1 polymer ?
#
loop_
_entity_poly.entity_id
_entity_poly.type
_entity_poly.pdbx_seq_one_letter_code
_entity_poly.pdbx_strand_id
1 'polypeptide(L)'
;MSRAEQPSRRTVLAVAVAAAVAGSAGPAAAAGSAADAAPDDTAARLVDNHAWTTYSDWRSGTAKGTRVVAGSRPGVVIGAPAGTTEYTDPHTGTTATWEYATWTSPVHQLAVPSTEVIASWNARTPAGTWIQIELQGTYSDDTVTPWYVMGRWAAGDGDIKRTSVDDQTDDKSTVWTDT
;
A
#
# COMPACT_ATOMS: atom_id res chain seq x y z
N MET A 1 22.94 30.66 -10.09
CA MET A 1 23.79 30.39 -8.91
C MET A 1 22.84 30.40 -7.71
N SER A 2 22.62 29.35 -6.91
CA SER A 2 23.43 28.18 -6.58
C SER A 2 22.56 26.92 -6.48
N ARG A 3 23.17 25.80 -6.88
CA ARG A 3 22.74 24.43 -6.61
C ARG A 3 23.38 24.04 -5.27
N ALA A 4 22.62 23.45 -4.36
CA ALA A 4 23.15 22.75 -3.19
C ALA A 4 22.26 21.51 -3.00
N GLU A 5 22.68 20.38 -3.56
CA GLU A 5 23.50 19.33 -2.93
C GLU A 5 22.68 18.44 -1.98
N GLN A 6 22.40 17.24 -2.49
CA GLN A 6 21.90 16.11 -1.72
C GLN A 6 23.00 15.62 -0.76
N PRO A 7 22.70 15.33 0.51
CA PRO A 7 23.63 14.58 1.34
C PRO A 7 23.65 13.10 0.94
N SER A 8 24.82 12.68 0.48
CA SER A 8 25.24 11.33 0.14
C SER A 8 25.17 10.39 1.35
N ARG A 9 24.75 9.14 1.08
CA ARG A 9 24.91 7.97 1.96
C ARG A 9 26.40 7.75 2.27
N ARG A 10 26.73 7.51 3.55
CA ARG A 10 27.77 6.59 4.08
C ARG A 10 28.25 7.06 5.45
N THR A 11 27.83 6.40 6.52
CA THR A 11 28.69 6.19 7.69
C THR A 11 28.46 4.78 8.21
N VAL A 12 29.51 3.99 8.06
CA VAL A 12 29.74 2.65 8.61
C VAL A 12 30.11 2.83 10.08
N LEU A 13 29.54 2.03 10.98
CA LEU A 13 30.06 1.85 12.34
C LEU A 13 30.25 0.35 12.58
N ALA A 14 31.48 -0.10 12.34
CA ALA A 14 32.01 -1.34 12.87
C ALA A 14 32.62 -1.02 14.23
N VAL A 15 32.18 -1.70 15.30
CA VAL A 15 32.86 -1.70 16.59
C VAL A 15 33.36 -3.11 16.83
N ALA A 16 34.68 -3.29 16.74
CA ALA A 16 35.39 -4.46 17.20
C ALA A 16 35.83 -4.21 18.65
N VAL A 17 35.48 -5.09 19.56
CA VAL A 17 36.11 -5.18 20.89
C VAL A 17 36.76 -6.54 21.00
N ALA A 18 38.09 -6.54 20.97
CA ALA A 18 38.92 -7.69 21.29
C ALA A 18 39.17 -7.70 22.81
N ALA A 19 38.80 -8.79 23.47
CA ALA A 19 39.25 -9.10 24.83
C ALA A 19 40.00 -10.43 24.78
N ALA A 20 41.30 -10.37 25.02
CA ALA A 20 42.17 -11.53 25.18
C ALA A 20 42.07 -12.06 26.61
N VAL A 21 41.85 -13.37 26.77
CA VAL A 21 42.14 -14.09 28.01
C VAL A 21 42.96 -15.33 27.66
N ALA A 22 44.16 -15.39 28.24
CA ALA A 22 45.06 -16.55 28.18
C ALA A 22 44.69 -17.54 29.29
N GLY A 23 44.56 -18.82 28.96
CA GLY A 23 44.32 -19.92 29.90
C GLY A 23 44.75 -21.25 29.31
N SER A 24 45.50 -22.03 30.10
CA SER A 24 46.31 -23.20 29.77
C SER A 24 45.58 -24.47 29.30
N ALA A 25 46.30 -25.30 28.55
CA ALA A 25 45.87 -26.55 27.91
C ALA A 25 45.59 -27.75 28.85
N GLY A 26 44.61 -28.57 28.46
CA GLY A 26 44.47 -29.98 28.78
C GLY A 26 43.57 -30.66 27.73
N PRO A 27 43.93 -31.83 27.15
CA PRO A 27 43.12 -32.44 26.11
C PRO A 27 42.02 -33.31 26.73
N ALA A 28 40.76 -32.98 26.46
CA ALA A 28 39.61 -33.83 26.75
C ALA A 28 38.89 -34.15 25.44
N ALA A 29 38.52 -35.43 25.31
CA ALA A 29 38.15 -36.11 24.09
C ALA A 29 36.96 -35.50 23.33
N ALA A 30 37.03 -35.64 22.00
CA ALA A 30 35.96 -35.31 21.06
C ALA A 30 34.68 -36.12 21.37
N ALA A 31 33.61 -35.40 21.71
CA ALA A 31 32.26 -35.82 21.41
C ALA A 31 31.77 -34.87 20.32
N GLY A 32 31.47 -35.40 19.14
CA GLY A 32 30.85 -34.64 18.07
C GLY A 32 29.48 -34.19 18.53
N SER A 33 29.39 -32.96 19.05
CA SER A 33 28.12 -32.27 19.16
C SER A 33 27.63 -32.06 17.74
N ALA A 34 26.51 -32.70 17.43
CA ALA A 34 25.72 -32.44 16.25
C ALA A 34 25.74 -30.93 16.00
N ALA A 35 26.08 -30.54 14.76
CA ALA A 35 25.88 -29.17 14.33
C ALA A 35 24.47 -28.78 14.78
N ASP A 36 24.38 -27.78 15.67
CA ASP A 36 23.13 -27.09 15.91
C ASP A 36 22.63 -26.74 14.51
N ALA A 37 21.54 -27.41 14.11
CA ALA A 37 20.80 -26.97 12.96
C ALA A 37 20.46 -25.53 13.28
N ALA A 38 21.05 -24.60 12.51
CA ALA A 38 20.68 -23.21 12.59
C ALA A 38 19.15 -23.18 12.59
N PRO A 39 18.50 -22.47 13.53
CA PRO A 39 17.05 -22.34 13.48
C PRO A 39 16.70 -21.91 12.06
N ASP A 40 15.77 -22.63 11.42
CA ASP A 40 15.23 -22.26 10.12
C ASP A 40 14.71 -20.83 10.26
N ASP A 41 15.51 -19.86 9.83
CA ASP A 41 15.28 -18.41 9.98
C ASP A 41 14.23 -17.93 8.97
N THR A 42 13.32 -18.83 8.57
CA THR A 42 12.12 -18.48 7.83
C THR A 42 11.04 -18.20 8.85
N ALA A 43 11.22 -17.13 9.63
CA ALA A 43 10.14 -16.58 10.45
C ALA A 43 8.88 -16.46 9.56
N ALA A 44 7.76 -17.02 10.03
CA ALA A 44 6.51 -17.00 9.27
C ALA A 44 6.18 -15.54 8.93
N ARG A 45 6.13 -15.23 7.63
CA ARG A 45 5.78 -13.89 7.17
C ARG A 45 4.34 -13.62 7.60
N LEU A 46 4.13 -12.59 8.44
CA LEU A 46 2.80 -12.20 8.94
C LEU A 46 2.14 -11.11 8.09
N VAL A 47 2.83 -10.61 7.07
CA VAL A 47 2.38 -9.50 6.23
C VAL A 47 2.41 -9.90 4.77
N ASP A 48 1.24 -9.85 4.14
CA ASP A 48 1.11 -9.89 2.70
C ASP A 48 1.11 -8.46 2.12
N ASN A 49 1.87 -8.24 1.06
CA ASN A 49 1.95 -6.95 0.39
C ASN A 49 1.76 -7.15 -1.11
N HIS A 50 0.77 -6.45 -1.66
CA HIS A 50 0.44 -6.49 -3.07
C HIS A 50 0.21 -5.09 -3.61
N ALA A 51 0.58 -4.86 -4.87
CA ALA A 51 0.44 -3.58 -5.54
C ALA A 51 0.20 -3.75 -7.04
N TRP A 52 -0.71 -2.95 -7.60
CA TRP A 52 -0.90 -2.82 -9.04
C TRP A 52 -0.15 -1.60 -9.55
N THR A 53 0.89 -1.79 -10.35
CA THR A 53 1.79 -0.71 -10.76
C THR A 53 2.21 -0.76 -12.24
N THR A 54 2.16 -1.93 -12.85
CA THR A 54 2.60 -2.18 -14.21
C THR A 54 1.45 -2.10 -15.22
N TYR A 55 1.80 -2.00 -16.52
CA TYR A 55 0.78 -2.05 -17.58
C TYR A 55 -0.04 -3.34 -17.53
N SER A 56 0.59 -4.49 -17.27
CA SER A 56 -0.10 -5.77 -17.10
C SER A 56 -1.04 -5.76 -15.89
N ASP A 57 -0.65 -5.13 -14.78
CA ASP A 57 -1.52 -5.03 -13.60
C ASP A 57 -2.78 -4.24 -13.93
N TRP A 58 -2.62 -3.06 -14.54
CA TRP A 58 -3.76 -2.25 -14.97
C TRP A 58 -4.65 -2.96 -15.99
N ARG A 59 -4.05 -3.77 -16.88
CA ARG A 59 -4.80 -4.57 -17.86
C ARG A 59 -5.55 -5.76 -17.26
N SER A 60 -5.17 -6.21 -16.06
CA SER A 60 -5.81 -7.34 -15.40
C SER A 60 -7.14 -6.99 -14.73
N GLY A 61 -7.37 -5.70 -14.41
CA GLY A 61 -8.60 -5.25 -13.78
C GLY A 61 -9.78 -5.09 -14.74
N THR A 62 -10.97 -4.97 -14.16
CA THR A 62 -12.22 -4.71 -14.86
C THR A 62 -12.38 -3.21 -15.06
N ALA A 63 -12.59 -2.78 -16.31
CA ALA A 63 -12.77 -1.38 -16.67
C ALA A 63 -14.25 -1.05 -16.92
N LYS A 64 -14.75 0.01 -16.28
CA LYS A 64 -16.02 0.67 -16.65
C LYS A 64 -15.74 2.12 -16.98
N GLY A 65 -15.61 2.41 -18.27
CA GLY A 65 -15.29 3.74 -18.77
C GLY A 65 -13.81 4.15 -18.69
N THR A 66 -12.96 3.34 -18.06
CA THR A 66 -11.51 3.54 -18.03
C THR A 66 -10.82 2.89 -19.22
N ARG A 67 -9.64 3.38 -19.56
CA ARG A 67 -8.70 2.74 -20.50
C ARG A 67 -7.30 2.71 -19.91
N VAL A 68 -6.55 1.66 -20.21
CA VAL A 68 -5.15 1.52 -19.76
C VAL A 68 -4.22 2.16 -20.77
N VAL A 69 -3.30 3.00 -20.29
CA VAL A 69 -2.26 3.63 -21.11
C VAL A 69 -0.89 3.03 -20.80
N ALA A 70 -0.14 2.70 -21.85
CA ALA A 70 1.25 2.28 -21.74
C ALA A 70 2.19 3.48 -21.68
N GLY A 71 3.47 3.24 -21.35
CA GLY A 71 4.51 4.27 -21.32
C GLY A 71 5.48 4.06 -20.17
N SER A 72 6.34 5.06 -19.92
CA SER A 72 7.31 5.03 -18.82
C SER A 72 6.65 5.02 -17.43
N ARG A 73 5.40 5.49 -17.34
CA ARG A 73 4.55 5.38 -16.16
C ARG A 73 3.15 4.93 -16.60
N PRO A 74 2.92 3.62 -16.74
CA PRO A 74 1.61 3.11 -17.17
C PRO A 74 0.55 3.44 -16.12
N GLY A 75 -0.71 3.52 -16.55
CA GLY A 75 -1.80 3.89 -15.67
C GLY A 75 -3.17 3.75 -16.30
N VAL A 76 -4.18 4.19 -15.56
CA VAL A 76 -5.57 4.24 -16.00
C VAL A 76 -5.97 5.69 -16.28
N VAL A 77 -6.75 5.90 -17.33
CA VAL A 77 -7.36 7.21 -17.64
C VAL A 77 -8.85 7.02 -17.95
N ILE A 78 -9.63 8.08 -17.82
CA ILE A 78 -11.01 8.10 -18.32
C ILE A 78 -10.96 8.01 -19.85
N GLY A 79 -11.62 7.01 -20.41
CA GLY A 79 -11.83 6.84 -21.85
C GLY A 79 -13.19 7.41 -22.27
N ALA A 80 -14.26 6.88 -21.68
CA ALA A 80 -15.61 7.39 -21.78
C ALA A 80 -16.22 7.37 -20.37
N PRO A 81 -16.77 8.48 -19.85
CA PRO A 81 -17.38 8.49 -18.53
C PRO A 81 -18.44 7.39 -18.36
N ALA A 82 -18.39 6.70 -17.22
CA ALA A 82 -19.39 5.72 -16.81
C ALA A 82 -20.68 6.39 -16.28
N GLY A 83 -20.59 7.66 -15.90
CA GLY A 83 -21.70 8.48 -15.43
C GLY A 83 -21.19 9.76 -14.77
N THR A 84 -22.09 10.46 -14.09
CA THR A 84 -21.78 11.61 -13.26
C THR A 84 -22.11 11.32 -11.79
N THR A 85 -21.45 12.04 -10.89
CA THR A 85 -21.70 12.01 -9.45
C THR A 85 -21.54 13.42 -8.88
N GLU A 86 -22.29 13.76 -7.85
CA GLU A 86 -22.08 14.99 -7.10
C GLU A 86 -21.16 14.72 -5.91
N TYR A 87 -20.20 15.62 -5.70
CA TYR A 87 -19.34 15.58 -4.53
C TYR A 87 -19.30 16.94 -3.86
N THR A 88 -19.62 16.95 -2.56
CA THR A 88 -19.42 18.09 -1.67
C THR A 88 -18.12 17.88 -0.91
N ASP A 89 -17.15 18.75 -1.14
CA ASP A 89 -15.90 18.74 -0.39
C ASP A 89 -16.17 19.18 1.07
N PRO A 90 -15.95 18.32 2.07
CA PRO A 90 -16.29 18.64 3.46
C PRO A 90 -15.42 19.75 4.05
N HIS A 91 -14.25 20.03 3.47
CA HIS A 91 -13.35 21.07 3.94
C HIS A 91 -13.71 22.45 3.38
N THR A 92 -14.31 22.51 2.19
CA THR A 92 -14.65 23.78 1.52
C THR A 92 -16.15 24.06 1.46
N GLY A 93 -16.99 23.04 1.67
CA GLY A 93 -18.44 23.09 1.49
C GLY A 93 -18.88 23.24 0.02
N THR A 94 -17.95 23.19 -0.94
CA THR A 94 -18.27 23.36 -2.36
C THR A 94 -18.77 22.04 -2.95
N THR A 95 -19.92 22.10 -3.60
CA THR A 95 -20.48 20.97 -4.37
C THR A 95 -20.14 21.13 -5.85
N ALA A 96 -19.66 20.06 -6.47
CA ALA A 96 -19.44 19.98 -7.90
C ALA A 96 -19.93 18.64 -8.46
N THR A 97 -20.40 18.66 -9.71
CA THR A 97 -20.70 17.46 -10.47
C THR A 97 -19.45 16.99 -11.21
N TRP A 98 -19.10 15.73 -11.04
CA TRP A 98 -17.93 15.08 -11.63
C TRP A 98 -18.37 13.95 -12.56
N GLU A 99 -17.75 13.87 -13.72
CA GLU A 99 -17.74 12.64 -14.51
C GLU A 99 -16.84 11.61 -13.81
N TYR A 100 -17.26 10.34 -13.81
CA TYR A 100 -16.46 9.27 -13.23
C TYR A 100 -16.33 8.08 -14.17
N ALA A 101 -15.27 7.31 -13.96
CA ALA A 101 -15.08 5.99 -14.52
C ALA A 101 -14.43 5.11 -13.45
N THR A 102 -14.65 3.80 -13.49
CA THR A 102 -14.09 2.87 -12.49
C THR A 102 -13.11 1.89 -13.12
N TRP A 103 -12.10 1.55 -12.34
CA TRP A 103 -11.23 0.41 -12.57
C TRP A 103 -11.23 -0.40 -11.29
N THR A 104 -11.56 -1.69 -11.39
CA THR A 104 -11.63 -2.62 -10.26
C THR A 104 -10.56 -3.68 -10.43
N SER A 105 -9.70 -3.86 -9.43
CA SER A 105 -8.67 -4.90 -9.48
C SER A 105 -9.29 -6.31 -9.53
N PRO A 106 -8.55 -7.32 -9.99
CA PRO A 106 -8.84 -8.69 -9.61
C PRO A 106 -8.86 -8.83 -8.07
N VAL A 107 -9.58 -9.83 -7.58
CA VAL A 107 -9.52 -10.21 -6.16
C VAL A 107 -8.10 -10.68 -5.84
N HIS A 108 -7.47 -10.08 -4.84
CA HIS A 108 -6.20 -10.53 -4.30
C HIS A 108 -6.46 -11.50 -3.15
N GLN A 109 -5.98 -12.74 -3.29
CA GLN A 109 -6.07 -13.75 -2.23
C GLN A 109 -4.90 -13.56 -1.27
N LEU A 110 -5.20 -13.30 0.00
CA LEU A 110 -4.17 -13.05 1.00
C LEU A 110 -3.35 -14.32 1.26
N ALA A 111 -2.03 -14.17 1.29
CA ALA A 111 -1.12 -15.28 1.63
C ALA A 111 -1.13 -15.62 3.14
N VAL A 112 -1.72 -14.76 3.97
CA VAL A 112 -1.79 -14.85 5.43
C VAL A 112 -3.18 -14.44 5.91
N PRO A 113 -3.68 -14.97 7.05
CA PRO A 113 -4.86 -14.41 7.69
C PRO A 113 -4.64 -12.93 8.02
N SER A 114 -5.66 -12.10 7.85
CA SER A 114 -5.58 -10.67 8.14
C SER A 114 -6.72 -10.21 9.04
N THR A 115 -6.40 -9.32 9.97
CA THR A 115 -7.34 -8.53 10.76
C THR A 115 -7.27 -7.03 10.42
N GLU A 116 -6.30 -6.62 9.59
CA GLU A 116 -6.02 -5.22 9.26
C GLU A 116 -5.60 -5.08 7.79
N VAL A 117 -6.09 -4.05 7.11
CA VAL A 117 -5.69 -3.72 5.74
C VAL A 117 -5.36 -2.24 5.64
N ILE A 118 -4.19 -1.93 5.11
CA ILE A 118 -3.73 -0.56 4.87
C ILE A 118 -3.80 -0.30 3.36
N ALA A 119 -4.80 0.49 2.94
CA ALA A 119 -4.86 0.99 1.57
C ALA A 119 -3.83 2.10 1.37
N SER A 120 -3.03 2.00 0.31
CA SER A 120 -2.03 3.02 -0.04
C SER A 120 -2.01 3.28 -1.54
N TRP A 121 -1.74 4.52 -1.94
CA TRP A 121 -1.72 4.91 -3.33
C TRP A 121 -0.66 5.98 -3.62
N ASN A 122 -0.17 5.99 -4.86
CA ASN A 122 0.70 7.04 -5.39
C ASN A 122 0.31 7.30 -6.86
N ALA A 123 -0.47 8.36 -7.07
CA ALA A 123 -1.04 8.69 -8.36
C ALA A 123 -0.63 10.08 -8.84
N ARG A 124 -0.66 10.29 -10.15
CA ARG A 124 -0.73 11.64 -10.73
C ARG A 124 -2.17 11.87 -11.13
N THR A 125 -2.78 12.93 -10.62
CA THR A 125 -4.08 13.41 -11.09
C THR A 125 -3.83 14.71 -11.86
N PRO A 126 -4.09 14.76 -13.18
CA PRO A 126 -4.13 16.01 -13.92
C PRO A 126 -5.09 17.03 -13.29
N ALA A 127 -4.91 18.32 -13.56
CA ALA A 127 -5.86 19.35 -13.13
C ALA A 127 -7.27 19.02 -13.63
N GLY A 128 -8.28 19.26 -12.80
CA GLY A 128 -9.66 18.87 -13.06
C GLY A 128 -9.94 17.38 -12.85
N THR A 129 -9.07 16.66 -12.14
CA THR A 129 -9.28 15.23 -11.83
C THR A 129 -8.82 14.88 -10.42
N TRP A 130 -9.46 13.86 -9.85
CA TRP A 130 -9.13 13.29 -8.55
C TRP A 130 -9.46 11.79 -8.56
N ILE A 131 -9.08 11.06 -7.51
CA ILE A 131 -9.37 9.63 -7.36
C ILE A 131 -10.11 9.35 -6.05
N GLN A 132 -11.09 8.45 -6.11
CA GLN A 132 -11.63 7.76 -4.95
C GLN A 132 -10.99 6.37 -4.88
N ILE A 133 -10.47 6.00 -3.71
CA ILE A 133 -9.99 4.64 -3.46
C ILE A 133 -11.06 3.92 -2.65
N GLU A 134 -11.46 2.76 -3.13
CA GLU A 134 -12.48 1.93 -2.49
C GLU A 134 -11.93 0.54 -2.21
N LEU A 135 -12.41 -0.09 -1.14
CA LEU A 135 -12.00 -1.42 -0.71
C LEU A 135 -13.22 -2.27 -0.38
N GLN A 136 -13.20 -3.51 -0.84
CA GLN A 136 -14.11 -4.57 -0.41
C GLN A 136 -13.27 -5.81 -0.09
N GLY A 137 -13.62 -6.47 1.01
CA GLY A 137 -12.99 -7.70 1.46
C GLY A 137 -14.01 -8.83 1.65
N THR A 138 -13.48 -10.02 1.92
CA THR A 138 -14.25 -11.20 2.30
C THR A 138 -13.80 -11.61 3.70
N TYR A 139 -14.76 -11.82 4.59
CA TYR A 139 -14.53 -12.31 5.94
C TYR A 139 -14.21 -13.81 5.94
N SER A 140 -13.70 -14.32 7.06
CA SER A 140 -13.41 -15.73 7.24
C SER A 140 -14.64 -16.66 7.23
N ASP A 141 -15.85 -16.09 7.28
CA ASP A 141 -17.12 -16.81 7.15
C ASP A 141 -17.76 -16.64 5.76
N ASP A 142 -16.96 -16.27 4.75
CA ASP A 142 -17.33 -16.06 3.35
C ASP A 142 -18.32 -14.90 3.08
N THR A 143 -18.73 -14.16 4.11
CA THR A 143 -19.51 -12.93 3.91
C THR A 143 -18.62 -11.78 3.43
N VAL A 144 -19.19 -10.81 2.72
CA VAL A 144 -18.43 -9.68 2.15
C VAL A 144 -18.64 -8.42 2.97
N THR A 145 -17.59 -7.60 3.04
CA THR A 145 -17.73 -6.23 3.56
C THR A 145 -18.60 -5.40 2.62
N PRO A 146 -19.20 -4.30 3.10
CA PRO A 146 -19.53 -3.16 2.25
C PRO A 146 -18.31 -2.68 1.45
N TRP A 147 -18.56 -1.85 0.44
CA TRP A 147 -17.51 -1.04 -0.15
C TRP A 147 -17.18 0.12 0.78
N TYR A 148 -15.94 0.20 1.24
CA TYR A 148 -15.43 1.30 2.04
C TYR A 148 -14.68 2.30 1.16
N VAL A 149 -14.94 3.58 1.34
CA VAL A 149 -14.17 4.66 0.72
C VAL A 149 -12.94 4.92 1.59
N MET A 150 -11.79 4.46 1.13
CA MET A 150 -10.51 4.60 1.86
C MET A 150 -9.93 6.00 1.75
N GLY A 151 -10.33 6.76 0.72
CA GLY A 151 -9.97 8.17 0.61
C GLY A 151 -10.38 8.79 -0.71
N ARG A 152 -10.53 10.12 -0.69
CA ARG A 152 -10.67 10.98 -1.87
C ARG A 152 -9.43 11.85 -1.96
N TRP A 153 -8.72 11.75 -3.08
CA TRP A 153 -7.38 12.29 -3.19
C TRP A 153 -7.11 12.94 -4.55
N ALA A 154 -6.45 14.09 -4.52
CA ALA A 154 -5.84 14.71 -5.69
C ALA A 154 -4.37 15.04 -5.39
N ALA A 155 -3.56 15.08 -6.46
CA ALA A 155 -2.14 15.41 -6.37
C ALA A 155 -1.92 16.88 -5.97
N GLY A 156 -2.80 17.78 -6.39
CA GLY A 156 -2.88 19.16 -5.89
C GLY A 156 -4.12 19.37 -5.02
N ASP A 157 -4.27 20.59 -4.48
CA ASP A 157 -5.39 20.95 -3.60
C ASP A 157 -6.38 21.94 -4.25
N GLY A 158 -6.34 22.04 -5.59
CA GLY A 158 -7.19 22.95 -6.37
C GLY A 158 -8.50 22.33 -6.83
N ASP A 159 -8.56 21.00 -6.95
CA ASP A 159 -9.73 20.27 -7.43
C ASP A 159 -10.63 19.85 -6.26
N ILE A 160 -10.02 19.18 -5.27
CA ILE A 160 -10.62 18.80 -3.98
C ILE A 160 -9.55 18.92 -2.89
N LYS A 161 -9.98 19.02 -1.63
CA LYS A 161 -9.12 18.75 -0.47
C LYS A 161 -9.08 17.25 -0.19
N ARG A 162 -7.87 16.73 -0.01
CA ARG A 162 -7.65 15.32 0.33
C ARG A 162 -8.42 14.99 1.60
N THR A 163 -9.17 13.90 1.55
CA THR A 163 -10.10 13.53 2.61
C THR A 163 -10.01 12.03 2.87
N SER A 164 -9.69 11.66 4.11
CA SER A 164 -9.99 10.34 4.64
C SER A 164 -11.48 10.34 5.03
N VAL A 165 -12.19 9.24 4.78
CA VAL A 165 -13.63 9.14 5.11
C VAL A 165 -13.77 8.31 6.37
N ASP A 166 -14.17 8.97 7.45
CA ASP A 166 -14.39 8.39 8.79
C ASP A 166 -15.78 7.77 8.91
N ASP A 167 -16.09 7.24 10.11
CA ASP A 167 -17.40 6.71 10.50
C ASP A 167 -17.99 5.60 9.61
N GLN A 168 -17.13 4.91 8.86
CA GLN A 168 -17.52 3.74 8.06
C GLN A 168 -17.31 2.46 8.86
N THR A 169 -18.39 1.73 9.12
CA THR A 169 -18.36 0.49 9.89
C THR A 169 -19.48 -0.46 9.45
N ASP A 170 -19.29 -1.75 9.66
CA ASP A 170 -20.36 -2.76 9.71
C ASP A 170 -20.30 -3.52 11.05
N ASP A 171 -21.02 -4.63 11.18
CA ASP A 171 -21.04 -5.44 12.41
C ASP A 171 -19.68 -6.07 12.79
N LYS A 172 -18.68 -6.05 11.90
CA LYS A 172 -17.43 -6.81 12.02
C LYS A 172 -16.17 -5.98 11.78
N SER A 173 -16.28 -4.83 11.11
CA SER A 173 -15.15 -4.00 10.69
C SER A 173 -15.46 -2.51 10.79
N THR A 174 -14.39 -1.73 10.93
CA THR A 174 -14.40 -0.27 11.04
C THR A 174 -13.24 0.27 10.23
N VAL A 175 -13.45 1.39 9.54
CA VAL A 175 -12.39 2.19 8.92
C VAL A 175 -11.86 3.16 9.95
N TRP A 176 -10.57 3.05 10.27
CA TRP A 176 -9.87 4.01 11.12
C TRP A 176 -9.16 5.05 10.25
N THR A 177 -9.36 6.31 10.58
CA THR A 177 -8.67 7.45 9.96
C THR A 177 -7.81 8.15 11.02
N ASP A 178 -6.62 8.58 10.62
CA ASP A 178 -5.80 9.49 11.42
C ASP A 178 -6.22 10.91 11.04
N THR A 179 -7.08 11.52 11.86
CA THR A 179 -7.65 12.87 11.66
C THR A 179 -7.86 13.58 12.98
#